data_AF-A0A848TMW2-F1
#
_entry.id   AF-A0A848TMW2-F1
#
_cell.length_a   1.000
_cell.length_b   1.000
_cell.length_c   1.000
_cell.angle_alpha   90.00
_cell.angle_beta   90.00
_cell.angle_gamma   90.00
#
_symmetry.space_group_name_H-M   'P 1'
#
loop_
_entity.id
_entity.type
_entity.pdbx_description
1 polymer ?
#
loop_
_entity_poly.entity_id
_entity_poly.type
_entity_poly.pdbx_seq_one_letter_code
_entity_poly.pdbx_strand_id
1 'polypeptide(L)' 'MSDVADWWSTAIIDMEPGRIDIRGHPIQSLIGTLTFPQMIWLMLRGEVPSEAE' A
#
# COMPACT_ATOMS: atom_id res chain seq x y z
N MET A 1 -23.64 11.33 5.32
CA MET A 1 -23.11 11.14 3.96
C MET A 1 -22.42 9.79 3.99
N SER A 2 -22.93 8.81 3.23
CA SER A 2 -22.26 7.50 3.10
C SER A 2 -20.95 7.77 2.37
N ASP A 3 -19.83 7.70 3.08
CA ASP A 3 -18.52 7.97 2.49
C ASP A 3 -18.22 6.85 1.48
N VAL A 4 -17.53 7.16 0.38
CA VAL A 4 -17.17 6.14 -0.63
C VAL A 4 -16.31 5.04 0.01
N ALA A 5 -15.57 5.40 1.06
CA ALA A 5 -14.81 4.49 1.91
C ALA A 5 -15.67 3.44 2.62
N ASP A 6 -16.92 3.74 2.97
CA ASP A 6 -17.84 2.79 3.62
C ASP A 6 -18.39 1.74 2.64
N TRP A 7 -18.44 2.07 1.35
CA TRP A 7 -18.97 1.18 0.30
C TRP A 7 -17.88 0.32 -0.36
N TRP A 8 -16.61 0.76 -0.32
CA TRP A 8 -15.49 0.04 -0.88
C TRP A 8 -14.23 0.25 -0.02
N SER A 9 -14.05 -0.64 0.97
CA SER A 9 -12.80 -0.75 1.72
C SER A 9 -11.90 -1.79 1.07
N THR A 10 -10.60 -1.47 0.90
CA THR A 10 -9.61 -2.45 0.45
C THR A 10 -8.55 -2.65 1.52
N ALA A 11 -7.99 -3.85 1.60
CA ALA A 11 -6.83 -4.11 2.43
C ALA A 11 -5.52 -3.55 1.85
N ILE A 12 -5.55 -2.81 0.74
CA ILE A 12 -4.37 -2.40 -0.03
C ILE A 12 -3.91 -0.99 0.36
N ILE A 13 -4.83 -0.02 0.38
CA ILE A 13 -4.52 1.40 0.61
C ILE A 13 -5.48 1.98 1.65
N ASP A 14 -4.93 2.64 2.66
CA ASP A 14 -5.63 3.57 3.54
C ASP A 14 -5.11 5.00 3.27
N MET A 15 -6.02 5.94 3.02
CA MET A 15 -5.66 7.30 2.60
C MET A 15 -6.52 8.34 3.32
N GLU A 16 -5.84 9.30 3.95
CA GLU A 16 -6.42 10.46 4.61
C GLU A 16 -5.64 11.72 4.21
N PRO A 17 -6.17 12.93 4.45
CA PRO A 17 -5.38 14.15 4.30
C PRO A 17 -4.07 14.10 5.11
N GLY A 18 -2.94 13.95 4.42
CA GLY A 18 -1.61 13.89 5.03
C GLY A 18 -1.13 12.49 5.45
N ARG A 19 -1.93 11.43 5.24
CA ARG A 19 -1.53 10.04 5.51
C ARG A 19 -1.87 9.14 4.32
N ILE A 20 -0.88 8.36 3.89
CA ILE A 20 -1.10 7.29 2.92
C ILE A 20 -0.36 6.06 3.44
N ASP A 21 -1.11 5.02 3.75
CA ASP A 21 -0.59 3.72 4.15
C ASP A 21 -0.91 2.70 3.06
N ILE A 22 0.10 1.94 2.65
CA ILE A 22 -0.04 0.82 1.71
C ILE A 22 0.28 -0.46 2.46
N ARG A 23 -0.71 -1.36 2.55
CA ARG A 23 -0.62 -2.62 3.31
C ARG A 23 -0.14 -2.42 4.75
N GLY A 24 -0.53 -1.30 5.38
CA GLY A 24 -0.10 -0.92 6.73
C GLY A 24 1.30 -0.30 6.84
N HIS A 25 1.97 -0.04 5.70
CA HIS A 25 3.24 0.67 5.65
C HIS A 25 3.03 2.13 5.21
N PRO A 26 3.54 3.11 5.97
CA PRO A 26 3.52 4.51 5.53
C PRO A 26 4.27 4.68 4.22
N ILE A 27 3.67 5.38 3.25
CA ILE A 27 4.22 5.52 1.90
C ILE A 27 5.64 6.09 1.89
N GLN A 28 5.95 7.00 2.80
CA GLN A 28 7.28 7.62 2.93
C GLN A 28 8.39 6.62 3.27
N SER A 29 8.06 5.50 3.92
CA SER A 29 9.02 4.44 4.23
C SER A 29 9.31 3.55 3.01
N LEU A 30 8.41 3.55 2.02
CA LEU A 30 8.53 2.76 0.79
C LEU A 30 9.28 3.52 -0.31
N ILE A 31 9.15 4.85 -0.34
CA ILE A 31 9.81 5.71 -1.33
C ILE A 31 11.33 5.62 -1.16
N GLY A 32 12.03 5.23 -2.24
CA GLY A 32 13.49 5.08 -2.24
C GLY A 32 13.99 3.79 -1.59
N THR A 33 13.14 3.06 -0.86
CA THR A 33 13.46 1.76 -0.26
C THR A 33 13.07 0.61 -1.19
N LEU A 34 11.90 0.70 -1.83
CA LEU A 34 11.42 -0.30 -2.79
C LEU A 34 11.63 0.16 -4.23
N THR A 35 12.02 -0.80 -5.07
CA THR A 35 11.96 -0.64 -6.52
C THR A 35 10.52 -0.69 -7.02
N PHE A 36 10.29 -0.20 -8.25
CA PHE A 36 8.96 -0.23 -8.85
C PHE A 36 8.33 -1.64 -8.94
N PRO A 37 9.07 -2.71 -9.34
CA PRO A 37 8.52 -4.06 -9.32
C PRO A 37 8.17 -4.57 -7.91
N GLN A 38 9.01 -4.27 -6.92
CA GLN A 38 8.73 -4.63 -5.51
C GLN A 38 7.47 -3.93 -4.99
N MET A 39 7.23 -2.69 -5.41
CA MET A 39 6.01 -1.95 -5.07
C MET A 39 4.76 -2.61 -5.66
N ILE A 40 4.81 -3.01 -6.94
CA ILE A 40 3.71 -3.75 -7.59
C ILE A 40 3.47 -5.08 -6.86
N TRP A 41 4.54 -5.81 -6.53
CA TRP A 41 4.45 -7.05 -5.79
C TRP A 41 3.78 -6.86 -4.44
N LEU A 42 4.21 -5.86 -3.66
CA LEU A 42 3.59 -5.50 -2.37
C LEU A 42 2.10 -5.19 -2.52
N MET A 43 1.71 -4.42 -3.53
CA MET A 43 0.31 -4.09 -3.77
C MET A 43 -0.54 -5.34 -4.05
N LEU A 44 -0.05 -6.25 -4.89
CA LEU A 44 -0.77 -7.44 -5.32
C LEU A 44 -0.75 -8.57 -4.28
N ARG A 45 0.41 -8.82 -3.66
CA ARG A 45 0.69 -9.98 -2.79
C ARG A 45 0.55 -9.66 -1.31
N GLY A 46 0.70 -8.39 -0.94
CA GLY A 46 0.59 -7.93 0.45
C GLY A 46 1.89 -7.99 1.26
N GLU A 47 2.96 -8.50 0.66
CA GLU A 47 4.29 -8.61 1.27
C GLU A 47 5.35 -8.15 0.27
N VAL A 48 6.54 -7.78 0.74
CA VAL A 48 7.70 -7.47 -0.12
C VAL A 48 8.30 -8.78 -0.62
N PRO A 49 8.70 -8.91 -1.90
CA PRO A 49 9.25 -10.15 -2.41
C PRO A 49 10.56 -10.50 -1.69
N SER A 50 10.79 -11.80 -1.48
CA SER A 50 12.08 -12.30 -1.01
C SER A 50 13.13 -12.26 -2.14
N GLU A 51 14.42 -12.45 -1.83
CA GLU A 51 15.47 -12.48 -2.86
C GLU A 51 15.30 -13.63 -3.88
N ALA A 52 14.56 -14.68 -3.51
CA ALA A 52 14.32 -15.85 -4.35
C ALA A 52 13.13 -15.67 -5.32
N GLU A 53 12.36 -14.60 -5.17
CA GLU A 53 11.15 -14.28 -5.94
C GLU A 53 11.35 -13.08 -6.87
#